data_AF-A0A7J0D3L8-F1
#
_entry.id   AF-A0A7J0D3L8-F1
#
_cell.length_a   1.000
_cell.length_b   1.000
_cell.length_c   1.000
_cell.angle_alpha   90.00
_cell.angle_beta   90.00
_cell.angle_gamma   90.00
#
_symmetry.space_group_name_H-M   'P 1'
#
loop_
_entity.id
_entity.type
_entity.pdbx_description
1 polymer ?
#
loop_
_entity_poly.entity_id
_entity_poly.type
_entity_poly.pdbx_seq_one_letter_code
_entity_poly.pdbx_strand_id
1 'polypeptide(L)'
;MYEPWAGEPDFLAETSEVGRRAAAWIRSLPRPPVPCPVSTWLAGALPEAVETAMGSLDPADCDRMGPDGRLIEGTGGVDAATMSTLSVVPCVLSEAVWLTPDQQVRLLAVACVVSGIVRLLADDPGTEILHSLVARMCTTLDHCGATVARRGR
;
A
#
# COMPACT_ATOMS: atom_id res chain seq x y z
N MET A 1 -19.78 4.94 18.02
CA MET A 1 -18.73 4.06 18.56
C MET A 1 -18.55 2.99 17.50
N TYR A 2 -17.32 2.80 17.02
CA TYR A 2 -17.01 1.74 16.07
C TYR A 2 -17.20 0.38 16.74
N GLU A 3 -17.84 -0.56 16.05
CA GLU A 3 -18.01 -1.93 16.52
C GLU A 3 -17.26 -2.87 15.57
N PRO A 4 -16.19 -3.53 16.04
CA PRO A 4 -15.42 -4.45 15.20
C PRO A 4 -16.29 -5.59 14.68
N TRP A 5 -16.14 -5.96 13.40
CA TRP A 5 -16.90 -7.06 12.83
C TRP A 5 -16.20 -8.41 13.04
N ALA A 6 -16.96 -9.50 12.88
CA ALA A 6 -16.42 -10.84 13.01
C ALA A 6 -15.38 -11.14 11.93
N GLY A 7 -14.14 -11.47 12.32
CA GLY A 7 -13.04 -11.78 11.42
C GLY A 7 -12.20 -10.57 10.99
N GLU A 8 -12.49 -9.37 11.49
CA GLU A 8 -11.67 -8.18 11.27
C GLU A 8 -10.18 -8.38 11.58
N PRO A 9 -9.78 -8.97 12.73
CA PRO A 9 -8.36 -9.13 13.04
C PRO A 9 -7.63 -10.05 12.04
N ASP A 10 -8.28 -11.12 11.58
CA ASP A 10 -7.72 -12.05 10.60
C ASP A 10 -7.56 -11.38 9.23
N PHE A 11 -8.55 -10.58 8.83
CA PHE A 11 -8.51 -9.78 7.61
C PHE A 11 -7.39 -8.73 7.63
N LEU A 12 -7.22 -8.02 8.74
CA LEU A 12 -6.12 -7.05 8.91
C LEU A 12 -4.76 -7.76 8.92
N ALA A 13 -4.66 -8.93 9.55
CA ALA A 13 -3.44 -9.73 9.55
C ALA A 13 -3.07 -10.23 8.14
N GLU A 14 -4.05 -10.69 7.36
CA GLU A 14 -3.85 -11.10 5.96
C GLU A 14 -3.39 -9.91 5.11
N THR A 15 -4.06 -8.76 5.27
CA THR A 15 -3.74 -7.52 4.54
C THR A 15 -2.33 -7.03 4.87
N SER A 16 -1.94 -7.07 6.14
CA SER A 16 -0.58 -6.77 6.60
C SER A 16 0.47 -7.70 5.96
N GLU A 17 0.16 -9.00 5.85
CA GLU A 17 1.05 -9.97 5.21
C GLU A 17 1.19 -9.72 3.70
N VAL A 18 0.12 -9.33 2.99
CA VAL A 18 0.21 -8.88 1.59
C VAL A 18 1.16 -7.68 1.46
N GLY A 19 1.06 -6.71 2.39
CA GLY A 19 1.97 -5.57 2.46
C GLY A 19 3.44 -5.97 2.64
N ARG A 20 3.72 -6.90 3.55
CA ARG A 20 5.08 -7.47 3.75
C ARG A 20 5.61 -8.12 2.47
N ARG A 21 4.78 -8.90 1.76
CA ARG A 21 5.19 -9.50 0.48
C ARG A 21 5.50 -8.45 -0.59
N ALA A 22 4.68 -7.41 -0.70
CA ALA A 22 4.92 -6.32 -1.64
C ALA A 22 6.23 -5.57 -1.32
N ALA A 23 6.49 -5.28 -0.04
CA ALA A 23 7.73 -4.65 0.40
C ALA A 23 8.95 -5.56 0.16
N ALA A 24 8.84 -6.86 0.40
CA ALA A 24 9.89 -7.84 0.07
C ALA A 24 10.19 -7.86 -1.44
N TRP A 25 9.15 -7.80 -2.29
CA TRP A 25 9.32 -7.69 -3.73
C TRP A 25 10.07 -6.39 -4.12
N ILE A 26 9.69 -5.24 -3.56
CA ILE A 26 10.39 -3.96 -3.82
C ILE A 26 11.87 -4.08 -3.46
N ARG A 27 12.19 -4.66 -2.29
CA ARG A 27 13.58 -4.87 -1.84
C ARG A 27 14.37 -5.81 -2.77
N SER A 28 13.68 -6.69 -3.50
CA SER A 28 14.30 -7.63 -4.45
C SER A 28 14.58 -7.04 -5.83
N LEU A 29 14.12 -5.81 -6.11
CA LEU A 29 14.33 -5.17 -7.41
C LEU A 29 15.82 -4.97 -7.73
N PRO A 30 16.20 -4.97 -9.03
CA PRO A 30 17.56 -4.67 -9.44
C PRO A 30 18.04 -3.35 -8.87
N ARG A 31 19.31 -3.32 -8.45
CA ARG A 31 19.98 -2.09 -8.03
C ARG A 31 20.82 -1.53 -9.19
N PRO A 32 20.98 -0.20 -9.29
CA PRO A 32 21.89 0.37 -10.26
C PRO A 32 23.34 0.00 -9.91
N PRO A 33 24.27 0.00 -10.88
CA PRO A 33 25.69 -0.27 -10.63
C PRO A 33 26.34 0.73 -9.65
N VAL A 34 25.85 1.98 -9.66
CA VAL A 34 26.27 3.04 -8.76
C VAL A 34 25.06 3.45 -7.92
N PRO A 35 25.14 3.41 -6.58
CA PRO A 35 24.06 3.88 -5.72
C PRO A 35 23.72 5.35 -6.00
N CYS A 36 22.43 5.64 -6.14
CA CYS A 36 21.88 6.99 -6.25
C CYS A 36 20.75 7.20 -5.23
N PRO A 37 20.36 8.46 -4.94
CA PRO A 37 19.31 8.75 -3.96
C PRO A 37 18.01 7.96 -4.19
N VAL A 38 17.55 7.87 -5.43
CA VAL A 38 16.34 7.12 -5.80
C VAL A 38 16.51 5.63 -5.52
N SER A 39 17.67 5.05 -5.79
CA SER A 39 17.92 3.63 -5.50
C SER A 39 17.94 3.32 -4.00
N THR A 40 18.48 4.22 -3.18
CA THR A 40 18.47 4.08 -1.72
C THR A 40 17.05 4.22 -1.18
N TRP A 41 16.30 5.20 -1.70
CA TRP A 41 14.91 5.42 -1.30
C TRP A 41 14.00 4.25 -1.67
N LEU A 42 14.12 3.72 -2.91
CA LEU A 42 13.37 2.54 -3.36
C LEU A 42 13.71 1.29 -2.55
N ALA A 43 14.95 1.13 -2.07
CA ALA A 43 15.34 -0.04 -1.30
C ALA A 43 15.02 0.04 0.20
N GLY A 44 14.72 1.24 0.72
CA GLY A 44 14.49 1.48 2.16
C GLY A 44 13.14 2.12 2.43
N ALA A 45 13.03 3.44 2.22
CA ALA A 45 11.86 4.22 2.60
C ALA A 45 10.55 3.74 1.94
N LEU A 46 10.56 3.38 0.64
CA LEU A 46 9.36 2.90 -0.02
C LEU A 46 8.82 1.59 0.56
N PRO A 47 9.61 0.48 0.66
CA PRO A 47 9.11 -0.75 1.24
C PRO A 47 8.73 -0.62 2.72
N GLU A 48 9.42 0.23 3.48
CA GLU A 48 9.03 0.56 4.87
C GLU A 48 7.67 1.25 4.94
N ALA A 49 7.38 2.21 4.03
CA ALA A 49 6.08 2.87 3.95
C ALA A 49 4.96 1.90 3.54
N VAL A 50 5.23 0.96 2.63
CA VAL A 50 4.26 -0.08 2.24
C VAL A 50 3.93 -0.99 3.43
N GLU A 51 4.93 -1.48 4.15
CA GLU A 51 4.73 -2.29 5.36
C GLU A 51 3.98 -1.54 6.46
N THR A 52 4.36 -0.27 6.68
CA THR A 52 3.74 0.59 7.68
C THR A 52 2.27 0.83 7.35
N ALA A 53 1.97 1.26 6.13
CA ALA A 53 0.59 1.52 5.69
C ALA A 53 -0.29 0.29 5.84
N MET A 54 0.16 -0.87 5.35
CA MET A 54 -0.63 -2.10 5.37
C MET A 54 -0.70 -2.74 6.77
N GLY A 55 0.26 -2.46 7.64
CA GLY A 55 0.30 -2.95 9.02
C GLY A 55 -0.42 -2.06 10.03
N SER A 56 -0.68 -0.78 9.69
CA SER A 56 -1.33 0.18 10.58
C SER A 56 -2.79 0.44 10.24
N LEU A 57 -3.36 -0.31 9.29
CA LEU A 57 -4.75 -0.15 8.88
C LEU A 57 -5.70 -0.24 10.09
N ASP A 58 -6.48 0.81 10.28
CA ASP A 58 -7.44 0.95 11.36
C ASP A 58 -8.81 1.35 10.80
N PRO A 59 -9.75 0.40 10.66
CA PRO A 59 -11.12 0.67 10.24
C PRO A 59 -11.88 1.62 11.18
N ALA A 60 -11.45 1.78 12.44
CA ALA A 60 -12.08 2.71 13.36
C ALA A 60 -11.74 4.17 13.06
N ASP A 61 -10.66 4.41 12.32
CA ASP A 61 -10.24 5.72 11.82
C ASP A 61 -10.80 5.99 10.41
N CYS A 62 -12.11 5.81 10.28
CA CYS A 62 -12.87 6.14 9.09
C CYS A 62 -13.52 7.54 9.18
N ASP A 63 -13.95 7.99 8.01
CA ASP A 63 -14.72 9.19 7.77
C ASP A 63 -15.96 9.18 8.67
N ARG A 64 -16.13 10.27 9.40
CA ARG A 64 -17.23 10.39 10.36
C ARG A 64 -17.73 11.81 10.45
N MET A 65 -19.01 11.94 10.80
CA MET A 65 -19.59 13.24 11.07
C MET A 65 -19.13 13.74 12.44
N GLY A 66 -18.55 14.94 12.45
CA GLY A 66 -18.24 15.70 13.66
C GLY A 66 -19.49 16.22 14.35
N PRO A 67 -19.35 16.69 15.61
CA PRO A 67 -20.46 17.22 16.41
C PRO A 67 -21.09 18.50 15.81
N ASP A 68 -20.38 19.18 14.92
CA ASP A 68 -20.83 20.37 14.18
C ASP A 68 -21.47 20.02 12.82
N GLY A 69 -21.64 18.73 12.51
CA GLY A 69 -22.17 18.27 11.23
C GLY A 69 -21.20 18.43 10.07
N ARG A 70 -19.89 18.58 10.32
CA ARG A 70 -18.85 18.53 9.29
C ARG A 70 -18.26 17.13 9.15
N LEU A 71 -17.85 16.77 7.93
CA LEU A 71 -17.08 15.56 7.69
C LEU A 71 -15.70 15.71 8.33
N ILE A 72 -15.33 14.74 9.16
CA ILE A 72 -13.97 14.52 9.64
C ILE A 72 -13.43 13.37 8.80
N GLU A 73 -12.43 13.65 7.96
CA GLU A 73 -11.78 12.63 7.15
C GLU A 73 -10.94 11.71 8.05
N GLY A 74 -11.15 10.41 7.94
CA GLY A 74 -10.30 9.39 8.52
C GLY A 74 -9.02 9.20 7.69
N THR A 75 -8.00 8.60 8.29
CA THR A 75 -6.79 8.22 7.55
C THR A 75 -6.65 6.71 7.40
N GLY A 76 -7.67 5.95 7.81
CA GLY A 76 -7.64 4.49 7.82
C GLY A 76 -6.50 3.96 8.69
N GLY A 77 -6.05 4.72 9.70
CA GLY A 77 -4.93 4.36 10.58
C GLY A 77 -3.53 4.66 10.03
N VAL A 78 -3.41 5.27 8.84
CA VAL A 78 -2.11 5.55 8.22
C VAL A 78 -1.71 7.01 8.39
N ASP A 79 -0.48 7.25 8.84
CA ASP A 79 0.02 8.60 9.05
C ASP A 79 0.35 9.33 7.72
N ALA A 80 0.38 10.67 7.79
CA ALA A 80 0.62 11.52 6.63
C ALA A 80 2.02 11.35 6.00
N ALA A 81 3.04 10.98 6.77
CA ALA A 81 4.40 10.81 6.24
C ALA A 81 4.51 9.51 5.42
N THR A 82 3.85 8.45 5.88
CA THR A 82 3.68 7.20 5.15
C THR A 82 2.95 7.45 3.83
N MET A 83 1.79 8.14 3.86
CA MET A 83 1.05 8.50 2.64
C MET A 83 1.85 9.42 1.71
N SER A 84 2.59 10.38 2.26
CA SER A 84 3.47 11.25 1.49
C SER A 84 4.55 10.45 0.77
N THR A 85 5.13 9.43 1.41
CA THR A 85 6.15 8.56 0.79
C THR A 85 5.57 7.80 -0.40
N LEU A 86 4.37 7.22 -0.26
CA LEU A 86 3.69 6.54 -1.37
C LEU A 86 3.38 7.49 -2.53
N SER A 87 2.96 8.73 -2.25
CA SER A 87 2.63 9.73 -3.28
C SER A 87 3.82 10.20 -4.12
N VAL A 88 5.06 9.99 -3.65
CA VAL A 88 6.28 10.40 -4.35
C VAL A 88 6.67 9.42 -5.47
N VAL A 89 6.18 8.18 -5.43
CA VAL A 89 6.53 7.13 -6.40
C VAL A 89 6.44 7.60 -7.86
N PRO A 90 5.34 8.22 -8.34
CA PRO A 90 5.24 8.67 -9.73
C PRO A 90 6.35 9.63 -10.14
N CYS A 91 6.82 10.50 -9.23
CA CYS A 91 7.85 11.51 -9.51
C CYS A 91 9.22 10.87 -9.71
N VAL A 92 9.55 9.85 -8.91
CA VAL A 92 10.90 9.23 -8.89
C VAL A 92 11.09 8.12 -9.93
N LEU A 93 10.00 7.60 -10.53
CA LEU A 93 10.10 6.53 -11.54
C LEU A 93 10.89 6.94 -12.78
N SER A 94 10.84 8.22 -13.18
CA SER A 94 11.59 8.73 -14.32
C SER A 94 13.12 8.66 -14.13
N GLU A 95 13.58 8.65 -12.87
CA GLU A 95 14.99 8.54 -12.49
C GLU A 95 15.43 7.08 -12.29
N ALA A 96 14.48 6.15 -12.17
CA ALA A 96 14.73 4.72 -11.97
C ALA A 96 15.05 3.98 -13.30
N VAL A 97 15.98 4.55 -14.09
CA VAL A 97 16.31 4.11 -15.46
C VAL A 97 16.91 2.69 -15.56
N TRP A 98 17.38 2.15 -14.44
CA TRP A 98 17.90 0.78 -14.37
C TRP A 98 16.79 -0.27 -14.22
N LEU A 99 15.56 0.14 -13.93
CA LEU A 99 14.39 -0.73 -13.89
C LEU A 99 13.76 -0.84 -15.27
N THR A 100 13.18 -2.00 -15.56
CA THR A 100 12.37 -2.18 -16.76
C THR A 100 11.06 -1.40 -16.66
N PRO A 101 10.42 -1.03 -17.78
CA PRO A 101 9.10 -0.38 -17.74
C PRO A 101 8.05 -1.17 -16.97
N ASP A 102 8.07 -2.52 -17.05
CA ASP A 102 7.16 -3.38 -16.29
C ASP A 102 7.40 -3.25 -14.77
N GLN A 103 8.66 -3.18 -14.32
CA GLN A 103 8.98 -2.95 -12.91
C GLN A 103 8.54 -1.56 -12.43
N GLN A 104 8.73 -0.53 -13.25
CA GLN A 104 8.28 0.83 -12.93
C GLN A 104 6.74 0.91 -12.83
N VAL A 105 6.01 0.29 -13.76
CA VAL A 105 4.54 0.23 -13.71
C VAL A 105 4.06 -0.56 -12.49
N ARG A 106 4.73 -1.65 -12.13
CA ARG A 106 4.40 -2.41 -10.91
C ARG A 106 4.65 -1.61 -9.65
N LEU A 107 5.73 -0.84 -9.57
CA LEU A 107 5.98 0.07 -8.45
C LEU A 107 4.88 1.12 -8.31
N LEU A 108 4.48 1.73 -9.44
CA LEU A 108 3.34 2.65 -9.47
C LEU A 108 2.06 1.98 -8.96
N ALA A 109 1.78 0.77 -9.47
CA ALA A 109 0.62 0.00 -9.07
C ALA A 109 0.63 -0.33 -7.56
N VAL A 110 1.77 -0.73 -7.00
CA VAL A 110 1.90 -0.96 -5.55
C VAL A 110 1.52 0.29 -4.76
N ALA A 111 2.11 1.44 -5.10
CA ALA A 111 1.84 2.69 -4.40
C ALA A 111 0.37 3.12 -4.49
N CYS A 112 -0.21 3.02 -5.69
CA CYS A 112 -1.61 3.34 -5.93
C CYS A 112 -2.57 2.38 -5.20
N VAL A 113 -2.30 1.08 -5.23
CA VAL A 113 -3.16 0.06 -4.61
C VAL A 113 -3.12 0.19 -3.08
N VAL A 114 -1.93 0.35 -2.49
CA VAL A 114 -1.81 0.58 -1.03
C VAL A 114 -2.55 1.85 -0.62
N SER A 115 -2.32 2.96 -1.32
CA SER A 115 -3.04 4.22 -1.05
C SER A 115 -4.56 4.09 -1.23
N GLY A 116 -4.98 3.27 -2.21
CA GLY A 116 -6.38 2.96 -2.46
C GLY A 116 -7.00 2.15 -1.32
N ILE A 117 -6.32 1.11 -0.82
CA ILE A 117 -6.79 0.31 0.32
C ILE A 117 -7.00 1.20 1.56
N VAL A 118 -6.03 2.07 1.85
CA VAL A 118 -6.13 3.05 2.94
C VAL A 118 -7.37 3.92 2.77
N ARG A 119 -7.60 4.44 1.55
CA ARG A 119 -8.76 5.30 1.26
C ARG A 119 -10.08 4.56 1.36
N LEU A 120 -10.17 3.30 0.92
CA LEU A 120 -11.39 2.50 1.03
C LEU A 120 -11.75 2.27 2.50
N LEU A 121 -10.77 1.96 3.35
CA LEU A 121 -11.00 1.81 4.79
C LEU A 121 -11.32 3.14 5.48
N ALA A 122 -10.75 4.25 5.00
CA ALA A 122 -11.12 5.57 5.48
C ALA A 122 -12.55 5.95 5.07
N ASP A 123 -13.03 5.63 3.87
CA ASP A 123 -14.34 6.09 3.37
C ASP A 123 -15.51 5.34 4.05
N ASP A 124 -15.58 4.03 3.88
CA ASP A 124 -16.61 3.19 4.50
C ASP A 124 -16.12 1.75 4.66
N PRO A 125 -15.43 1.43 5.76
CA PRO A 125 -14.83 0.11 5.95
C PRO A 125 -15.90 -1.00 5.97
N GLY A 126 -17.10 -0.70 6.49
CA GLY A 126 -18.20 -1.67 6.56
C GLY A 126 -18.67 -2.14 5.19
N THR A 127 -18.91 -1.19 4.28
CA THR A 127 -19.33 -1.47 2.90
C THR A 127 -18.21 -2.12 2.09
N GLU A 128 -16.99 -1.62 2.22
CA GLU A 128 -15.84 -2.07 1.43
C GLU A 128 -15.44 -3.51 1.72
N ILE A 129 -15.55 -3.92 2.98
CA ILE A 129 -15.28 -5.29 3.42
C ILE A 129 -16.42 -6.23 3.02
N LEU A 130 -17.68 -5.80 3.18
CA LEU A 130 -18.83 -6.57 2.72
C LEU A 130 -18.75 -6.88 1.22
N HIS A 131 -18.24 -5.94 0.42
CA HIS A 131 -18.07 -6.10 -1.04
C HIS A 131 -16.70 -6.63 -1.46
N SER A 132 -15.87 -7.06 -0.50
CA SER A 132 -14.54 -7.64 -0.76
C SER A 132 -13.66 -6.77 -1.66
N LEU A 133 -13.78 -5.44 -1.54
CA LEU A 133 -13.05 -4.49 -2.39
C LEU A 133 -11.57 -4.43 -1.98
N VAL A 134 -11.28 -4.38 -0.68
CA VAL A 134 -9.91 -4.47 -0.16
C VAL A 134 -9.28 -5.83 -0.50
N ALA A 135 -10.01 -6.93 -0.40
CA ALA A 135 -9.50 -8.25 -0.78
C ALA A 135 -9.11 -8.34 -2.28
N ARG A 136 -9.91 -7.71 -3.14
CA ARG A 136 -9.58 -7.57 -4.58
C ARG A 136 -8.31 -6.73 -4.79
N MET A 137 -8.17 -5.63 -4.06
CA MET A 137 -6.96 -4.81 -4.09
C MET A 137 -5.73 -5.58 -3.59
N CYS A 138 -5.85 -6.35 -2.51
CA CYS A 138 -4.78 -7.24 -2.02
C CYS A 138 -4.36 -8.28 -3.07
N THR A 139 -5.33 -8.86 -3.80
CA THR A 139 -5.03 -9.78 -4.92
C THR A 139 -4.24 -9.07 -6.03
N THR A 140 -4.61 -7.84 -6.37
CA THR A 140 -3.85 -7.01 -7.32
C THR A 140 -2.43 -6.73 -6.80
N LEU A 141 -2.29 -6.40 -5.52
CA LEU A 141 -1.00 -6.13 -4.88
C LEU A 141 -0.07 -7.35 -4.90
N ASP A 142 -0.60 -8.54 -4.58
CA ASP A 142 0.14 -9.79 -4.70
C ASP A 142 0.55 -10.07 -6.15
N HIS A 143 -0.32 -9.78 -7.13
CA HIS A 143 0.02 -9.94 -8.54
C HIS A 143 1.16 -9.01 -8.99
N CYS A 144 1.25 -7.81 -8.41
CA CYS A 144 2.37 -6.90 -8.69
C CYS A 144 3.71 -7.53 -8.27
N GLY A 145 3.76 -8.20 -7.11
CA GLY A 145 4.98 -8.79 -6.56
C GLY A 145 5.32 -10.23 -7.03
N ALA A 146 4.32 -11.04 -7.38
CA ALA A 146 4.50 -12.48 -7.58
C ALA A 146 5.18 -12.89 -8.91
N THR A 147 5.28 -12.01 -9.90
CA THR A 147 5.69 -12.41 -11.27
C THR A 147 7.20 -12.55 -11.48
N VAL A 148 8.04 -12.24 -10.49
CA VAL A 148 9.51 -12.37 -10.62
C VAL A 148 9.96 -13.84 -10.67
N ALA A 149 9.13 -14.80 -10.23
CA ALA A 149 9.48 -16.23 -10.22
C ALA A 149 9.25 -16.98 -11.55
N ARG A 150 8.64 -16.36 -12.59
CA ARG A 150 8.17 -17.08 -13.80
C ARG A 150 8.88 -16.75 -15.13
N ARG A 151 10.08 -16.14 -15.09
CA ARG A 151 10.92 -15.97 -16.30
C ARG A 151 12.31 -16.61 -16.12
N GLY A 152 12.29 -17.92 -15.95
CA GLY A 152 13.48 -18.77 -15.89
C GLY A 152 13.14 -20.22 -16.19
N ARG A 153 12.57 -20.48 -17.37
CA ARG A 153 12.61 -21.77 -18.07
C ARG A 153 12.59 -21.52 -19.56
#